data_AF-A0A2T4Z8M5-F1
#
_entry.id   AF-A0A2T4Z8M5-F1
#
_cell.length_a   1.000
_cell.length_b   1.000
_cell.length_c   1.000
_cell.angle_alpha   90.00
_cell.angle_beta   90.00
_cell.angle_gamma   90.00
#
_symmetry.space_group_name_H-M   'P 1'
#
loop_
_entity.id
_entity.type
_entity.pdbx_description
1 polymer ?
#
loop_
_entity_poly.entity_id
_entity_poly.type
_entity_poly.pdbx_seq_one_letter_code
_entity_poly.pdbx_strand_id
1 'polypeptide(L)'
;MSLTLYLNRNDWLRHLAETESRFPRFIPVIKGNGYGFGNEFLVGAAQRAGKRSIAVGTVEEARQLEGEGSFDQVLILTPVLTELEADDLRSERIYTIGSRRHLDHLVQSFQRLIDTKPNIWRDHHPEVRVVIKLQSTMKRYGFPLQEADTLEQLETIGQEAGLSIRIEGYAIHFPKDGMSAAAKETQLESWLKHIPTEEKRSFFVSHLSSAQYLRLREKYPQVDWVMRLGTDLWLKDKSFVDVRATVLDIQPISRGERFGYKQRKARKNGSLVYVAGGSANGVGLEAPVSVRGLKDMLKLTAFWLLHILNRHLSPFTFQGKRTWFAEPPHMQTSVLFFPAGAALPEVGEELPVQLRMTTATFDRYVEEGAEEKEAPPLSSAAEETNQTLGATS
;
A
#
# COMPACT_ATOMS: atom_id res chain seq x y z
N MET A 1 1.88 22.81 10.56
CA MET A 1 1.60 22.00 11.77
C MET A 1 0.96 20.72 11.28
N SER A 2 1.60 19.58 11.50
CA SER A 2 1.29 18.35 10.74
C SER A 2 1.56 17.11 11.58
N LEU A 3 0.84 16.03 11.28
CA LEU A 3 1.37 14.70 11.48
C LEU A 3 2.34 14.41 10.32
N THR A 4 3.63 14.29 10.65
CA THR A 4 4.72 14.23 9.68
C THR A 4 5.31 12.82 9.63
N LEU A 5 5.51 12.29 8.42
CA LEU A 5 6.34 11.11 8.17
C LEU A 5 7.75 11.56 7.79
N TYR A 6 8.72 11.21 8.62
CA TYR A 6 10.14 11.33 8.34
C TYR A 6 10.65 10.02 7.76
N LEU A 7 11.36 10.08 6.63
CA LEU A 7 11.93 8.94 5.93
C LEU A 7 13.46 9.06 5.93
N ASN A 8 14.16 8.11 6.54
CA ASN A 8 15.61 7.97 6.34
C ASN A 8 15.85 7.45 4.92
N ARG A 9 16.03 8.39 3.99
CA ARG A 9 16.03 8.15 2.56
C ARG A 9 17.19 7.27 2.12
N ASN A 10 18.38 7.52 2.68
CA ASN A 10 19.60 6.84 2.24
C ASN A 10 19.57 5.35 2.57
N ASP A 11 19.18 4.99 3.79
CA ASP A 11 19.07 3.59 4.18
C ASP A 11 17.90 2.90 3.46
N TRP A 12 16.80 3.62 3.23
CA TRP A 12 15.66 3.10 2.49
C TRP A 12 16.01 2.78 1.02
N LEU A 13 16.71 3.70 0.33
CA LEU A 13 17.19 3.47 -1.04
C LEU A 13 18.26 2.37 -1.11
N ARG A 14 19.16 2.29 -0.12
CA ARG A 14 20.15 1.20 -0.05
C ARG A 14 19.44 -0.16 0.04
N HIS A 15 18.42 -0.28 0.89
CA HIS A 15 17.62 -1.51 0.98
C HIS A 15 16.90 -1.84 -0.32
N LEU A 16 16.39 -0.85 -1.07
CA LEU A 16 15.80 -1.08 -2.39
C LEU A 16 16.82 -1.69 -3.36
N ALA A 17 18.04 -1.14 -3.42
CA ALA A 17 19.12 -1.66 -4.25
C ALA A 17 19.54 -3.09 -3.83
N GLU A 18 19.69 -3.34 -2.53
CA GLU A 18 20.01 -4.66 -1.97
C GLU A 18 18.87 -5.68 -2.12
N THR A 19 17.64 -5.23 -2.38
CA THR A 19 16.52 -6.14 -2.62
C THR A 19 16.64 -6.83 -3.97
N GLU A 20 17.22 -6.17 -4.97
CA GLU A 20 17.41 -6.77 -6.30
C GLU A 20 18.31 -8.01 -6.26
N SER A 21 19.38 -7.98 -5.46
CA SER A 21 20.30 -9.13 -5.33
C SER A 21 19.64 -10.31 -4.62
N ARG A 22 18.75 -10.06 -3.65
CA ARG A 22 18.03 -11.09 -2.89
C ARG A 22 16.87 -11.70 -3.65
N PHE A 23 16.23 -10.90 -4.50
CA PHE A 23 15.09 -11.31 -5.32
C PHE A 23 15.29 -10.82 -6.75
N PRO A 24 16.19 -11.44 -7.52
CA PRO A 24 16.39 -11.08 -8.91
C PRO A 24 15.06 -11.19 -9.65
N ARG A 25 14.60 -10.10 -10.28
CA ARG A 25 13.28 -10.03 -10.95
C ARG A 25 12.09 -10.04 -9.98
N PHE A 26 12.04 -9.03 -9.13
CA PHE A 26 10.83 -8.69 -8.37
C PHE A 26 10.04 -7.54 -9.00
N ILE A 27 8.72 -7.55 -8.78
CA ILE A 27 7.83 -6.42 -9.04
C ILE A 27 7.44 -5.72 -7.72
N PRO A 28 7.56 -4.39 -7.64
CA PRO A 28 7.06 -3.61 -6.52
C PRO A 28 5.54 -3.68 -6.45
N VAL A 29 5.00 -3.98 -5.26
CA VAL A 29 3.57 -3.90 -4.97
C VAL A 29 3.28 -2.53 -4.38
N ILE A 30 2.45 -1.74 -5.06
CA ILE A 30 2.03 -0.38 -4.71
C ILE A 30 0.50 -0.43 -4.58
N LYS A 31 -0.01 -0.62 -3.36
CA LYS A 31 -1.45 -0.83 -3.14
C LYS A 31 -1.96 -0.19 -1.87
N GLY A 32 -3.27 -0.02 -1.79
CA GLY A 32 -3.92 0.68 -0.69
C GLY A 32 -3.42 2.12 -0.63
N ASN A 33 -2.95 2.53 0.55
CA ASN A 33 -2.40 3.88 0.78
C ASN A 33 -0.89 3.99 0.47
N GLY A 34 -0.36 3.16 -0.43
CA GLY A 34 1.07 3.14 -0.74
C GLY A 34 1.92 2.80 0.48
N TYR A 35 1.46 1.87 1.32
CA TYR A 35 2.16 1.50 2.57
C TYR A 35 2.42 2.69 3.51
N GLY A 36 1.58 3.72 3.46
CA GLY A 36 1.70 4.97 4.21
C GLY A 36 2.46 6.09 3.49
N PHE A 37 3.18 5.76 2.41
CA PHE A 37 3.92 6.75 1.62
C PHE A 37 3.07 7.45 0.56
N GLY A 38 1.91 6.89 0.21
CA GLY A 38 1.14 7.29 -0.98
C GLY A 38 1.60 6.53 -2.22
N ASN A 39 0.65 6.23 -3.12
CA ASN A 39 0.93 5.41 -4.31
C ASN A 39 1.82 6.15 -5.31
N GLU A 40 1.58 7.45 -5.51
CA GLU A 40 2.38 8.34 -6.39
C GLU A 40 3.86 8.34 -6.00
N PHE A 41 4.16 8.56 -4.72
CA PHE A 41 5.52 8.53 -4.20
C PHE A 41 6.23 7.21 -4.50
N LEU A 42 5.53 6.07 -4.31
CA LEU A 42 6.08 4.75 -4.57
C LEU A 42 6.23 4.45 -6.07
N VAL A 43 5.38 5.02 -6.94
CA VAL A 43 5.56 4.97 -8.39
C VAL A 43 6.88 5.64 -8.77
N GLY A 44 7.11 6.87 -8.30
CA GLY A 44 8.36 7.58 -8.54
C GLY A 44 9.57 6.83 -7.97
N ALA A 45 9.44 6.20 -6.79
CA ALA A 45 10.50 5.39 -6.21
C ALA A 45 10.80 4.13 -7.04
N ALA A 46 9.78 3.44 -7.54
CA ALA A 46 9.93 2.28 -8.40
C ALA A 46 10.64 2.63 -9.71
N GLN A 47 10.27 3.75 -10.35
CA GLN A 47 10.91 4.23 -11.57
C GLN A 47 12.38 4.60 -11.34
N ARG A 48 12.70 5.31 -10.26
CA ARG A 48 14.09 5.63 -9.88
C ARG A 48 14.92 4.37 -9.63
N ALA A 49 14.30 3.30 -9.14
CA ALA A 49 14.92 1.99 -9.00
C ALA A 49 15.00 1.19 -10.32
N GLY A 50 14.67 1.80 -11.46
CA GLY A 50 14.74 1.18 -12.79
C GLY A 50 13.63 0.14 -13.06
N LYS A 51 12.57 0.13 -12.25
CA LYS A 51 11.47 -0.83 -12.43
C LYS A 51 10.55 -0.41 -13.56
N ARG A 52 10.27 -1.37 -14.45
CA ARG A 52 9.36 -1.22 -15.59
C ARG A 52 8.02 -1.93 -15.39
N SER A 53 7.85 -2.65 -14.29
CA SER A 53 6.62 -3.34 -13.95
C SER A 53 6.27 -3.09 -12.49
N ILE A 54 5.00 -2.85 -12.20
CA ILE A 54 4.45 -2.69 -10.84
C ILE A 54 3.21 -3.57 -10.66
N ALA A 55 2.80 -3.77 -9.41
CA ALA A 55 1.54 -4.39 -9.07
C ALA A 55 0.69 -3.49 -8.17
N VAL A 56 -0.57 -3.28 -8.53
CA VAL A 56 -1.54 -2.48 -7.78
C VAL A 56 -2.64 -3.36 -7.20
N GLY A 57 -3.30 -2.90 -6.13
CA GLY A 57 -4.34 -3.64 -5.45
C GLY A 57 -5.57 -3.85 -6.32
N THR A 58 -6.11 -2.77 -6.87
CA THR A 58 -7.37 -2.77 -7.63
C THR A 58 -7.25 -2.03 -8.96
N VAL A 59 -8.28 -2.10 -9.80
CA VAL A 59 -8.33 -1.36 -11.06
C VAL A 59 -8.45 0.15 -10.81
N GLU A 60 -9.15 0.56 -9.75
CA GLU A 60 -9.28 1.96 -9.35
C GLU A 60 -7.93 2.55 -8.93
N GLU A 61 -7.11 1.78 -8.22
CA GLU A 61 -5.73 2.20 -7.92
C GLU A 61 -4.89 2.34 -9.19
N ALA A 62 -5.11 1.49 -10.21
CA ALA A 62 -4.46 1.66 -11.51
C ALA A 62 -4.88 2.97 -12.19
N ARG A 63 -6.18 3.29 -12.17
CA ARG A 63 -6.74 4.53 -12.73
C ARG A 63 -6.18 5.78 -12.03
N GLN A 64 -6.07 5.73 -10.70
CA GLN A 64 -5.51 6.85 -9.91
C GLN A 64 -4.03 7.13 -10.21
N LEU A 65 -3.31 6.15 -10.76
CA LEU A 65 -1.90 6.28 -11.11
C LEU A 65 -1.68 6.58 -12.59
N GLU A 66 -2.75 6.81 -13.35
CA GLU A 66 -2.63 7.19 -14.76
C GLU A 66 -1.89 8.51 -14.89
N GLY A 67 -0.84 8.53 -15.70
CA GLY A 67 0.01 9.71 -15.92
C GLY A 67 1.14 9.88 -14.91
N GLU A 68 1.10 9.19 -13.76
CA GLU A 68 2.15 9.29 -12.73
C GLU A 68 3.44 8.55 -13.09
N GLY A 69 3.38 7.64 -14.05
CA GLY A 69 4.55 6.94 -14.57
C GLY A 69 4.27 6.04 -15.75
N SER A 70 5.32 5.74 -16.52
CA SER A 70 5.26 4.78 -17.62
C SER A 70 5.83 3.43 -17.19
N PHE A 71 5.01 2.39 -17.32
CA PHE A 71 5.36 1.00 -17.03
C PHE A 71 4.94 0.11 -18.20
N ASP A 72 5.71 -0.95 -18.45
CA ASP A 72 5.37 -1.98 -19.46
C ASP A 72 4.25 -2.90 -18.96
N GLN A 73 4.18 -3.06 -17.64
CA GLN A 73 3.24 -3.96 -16.99
C GLN A 73 2.73 -3.37 -15.67
N VAL A 74 1.40 -3.28 -15.56
CA VAL A 74 0.69 -2.94 -14.34
C VAL A 74 -0.20 -4.13 -13.97
N LEU A 75 0.27 -4.94 -13.02
CA LEU A 75 -0.47 -6.11 -12.55
C LEU A 75 -1.53 -5.70 -11.53
N ILE A 76 -2.80 -5.91 -11.86
CA ILE A 76 -3.93 -5.66 -10.94
C ILE A 76 -4.16 -6.92 -10.10
N LEU A 77 -3.97 -6.84 -8.78
CA LEU A 77 -3.89 -8.00 -7.88
C LEU A 77 -5.26 -8.62 -7.53
N THR A 78 -6.34 -7.86 -7.63
CA THR A 78 -7.70 -8.34 -7.38
C THR A 78 -8.49 -8.55 -8.67
N PRO A 79 -9.40 -9.54 -8.71
CA PRO A 79 -10.37 -9.66 -9.77
C PRO A 79 -11.23 -8.41 -9.89
N VAL A 80 -11.52 -8.01 -11.13
CA VAL A 80 -12.42 -6.89 -11.41
C VAL A 80 -13.83 -7.43 -11.56
N LEU A 81 -14.72 -6.95 -10.68
CA LEU A 81 -16.14 -7.27 -10.66
C LEU A 81 -17.02 -6.01 -10.78
N THR A 82 -16.41 -4.92 -11.24
CA THR A 82 -17.03 -3.61 -11.51
C THR A 82 -17.09 -3.39 -13.02
N GLU A 83 -17.86 -2.39 -13.46
CA GLU A 83 -17.85 -1.98 -14.86
C GLU A 83 -16.51 -1.32 -15.22
N LEU A 84 -16.07 -1.58 -16.44
CA LEU A 84 -14.84 -1.03 -16.99
C LEU A 84 -15.13 0.21 -17.82
N GLU A 85 -14.16 1.12 -17.85
CA GLU A 85 -14.17 2.37 -18.58
C GLU A 85 -13.18 2.28 -19.77
N ALA A 86 -13.27 3.24 -20.70
CA ALA A 86 -12.41 3.24 -21.88
C ALA A 86 -10.91 3.28 -21.51
N ASP A 87 -10.58 4.01 -20.45
CA ASP A 87 -9.21 4.11 -19.93
C ASP A 87 -8.70 2.84 -19.24
N ASP A 88 -9.58 1.86 -19.02
CA ASP A 88 -9.12 0.55 -18.56
C ASP A 88 -8.51 -0.29 -19.67
N LEU A 89 -8.86 -0.02 -20.92
CA LEU A 89 -8.39 -0.83 -22.03
C LEU A 89 -6.99 -0.40 -22.47
N ARG A 90 -6.02 -0.80 -21.67
CA ARG A 90 -4.62 -0.36 -21.75
C ARG A 90 -3.70 -1.56 -21.88
N SER A 91 -2.80 -1.51 -22.86
CA SER A 91 -1.92 -2.63 -23.22
C SER A 91 -0.98 -3.06 -22.08
N GLU A 92 -0.65 -2.16 -21.17
CA GLU A 92 0.20 -2.41 -20.01
C GLU A 92 -0.52 -3.13 -18.87
N ARG A 93 -1.86 -3.13 -18.84
CA ARG A 93 -2.62 -3.70 -17.71
C ARG A 93 -2.72 -5.21 -17.82
N ILE A 94 -2.49 -5.89 -16.69
CA ILE A 94 -2.64 -7.33 -16.55
C ILE A 94 -3.69 -7.60 -15.46
N TYR A 95 -4.81 -8.20 -15.85
CA TYR A 95 -5.96 -8.44 -14.97
C TYR A 95 -5.86 -9.80 -14.27
N THR A 96 -6.15 -9.85 -12.97
CA THR A 96 -6.18 -11.12 -12.24
C THR A 96 -7.53 -11.82 -12.36
N ILE A 97 -7.54 -13.04 -12.92
CA ILE A 97 -8.68 -13.95 -12.85
C ILE A 97 -8.37 -15.10 -11.90
N GLY A 98 -9.38 -15.61 -11.20
CA GLY A 98 -9.19 -16.67 -10.19
C GLY A 98 -10.37 -17.61 -10.04
N SER A 99 -11.27 -17.58 -11.03
CA SER A 99 -12.40 -18.49 -11.21
C SER A 99 -12.97 -18.23 -12.61
N ARG A 100 -13.78 -19.17 -13.13
CA ARG A 100 -14.52 -18.97 -14.38
C ARG A 100 -15.44 -17.75 -14.30
N ARG A 101 -16.11 -17.54 -13.17
CA ARG A 101 -16.97 -16.36 -12.93
C ARG A 101 -16.21 -15.04 -13.07
N HIS A 102 -14.94 -14.98 -12.64
CA HIS A 102 -14.13 -13.76 -12.81
C HIS A 102 -13.82 -13.50 -14.28
N LEU A 103 -13.53 -14.55 -15.04
CA LEU A 103 -13.31 -14.46 -16.48
C LEU A 103 -14.58 -13.99 -17.19
N ASP A 104 -15.72 -14.62 -16.93
CA ASP A 104 -16.99 -14.28 -17.55
C ASP A 104 -17.36 -12.81 -17.29
N HIS A 105 -17.17 -12.32 -16.05
CA HIS A 105 -17.43 -10.92 -15.72
C HIS A 105 -16.49 -9.96 -16.46
N LEU A 106 -15.20 -10.30 -16.54
CA LEU A 106 -14.20 -9.49 -17.24
C LEU A 106 -14.55 -9.38 -18.73
N VAL A 107 -14.87 -10.52 -19.36
CA VAL A 107 -15.28 -10.60 -20.76
C VAL A 107 -16.53 -9.76 -21.01
N GLN A 108 -17.58 -9.96 -20.21
CA GLN A 108 -18.82 -9.20 -20.36
C GLN A 108 -18.61 -7.69 -20.19
N SER A 109 -17.74 -7.29 -19.25
CA SER A 109 -17.45 -5.87 -19.01
C SER A 109 -16.73 -5.23 -20.20
N PHE A 110 -15.74 -5.92 -20.79
CA PHE A 110 -15.07 -5.43 -22.00
C PHE A 110 -15.96 -5.48 -23.24
N GLN A 111 -16.79 -6.51 -23.40
CA GLN A 111 -17.72 -6.59 -24.53
C GLN A 111 -18.70 -5.42 -24.50
N ARG A 112 -19.31 -5.12 -23.33
CA ARG A 112 -20.17 -3.94 -23.17
C ARG A 112 -19.45 -2.64 -23.52
N LEU A 113 -18.18 -2.50 -23.13
CA LEU A 113 -17.38 -1.31 -23.44
C LEU A 113 -17.10 -1.18 -24.95
N ILE A 114 -16.80 -2.29 -25.62
CA ILE A 114 -16.58 -2.34 -27.07
C ILE A 114 -17.88 -1.98 -27.81
N ASP A 115 -19.00 -2.59 -27.41
CA ASP A 115 -20.31 -2.38 -28.02
C ASP A 115 -20.83 -0.95 -27.88
N THR A 116 -20.55 -0.30 -26.74
CA THR A 116 -20.98 1.09 -26.48
C THR A 116 -20.11 2.14 -27.15
N LYS A 117 -18.87 1.80 -27.52
CA LYS A 117 -17.92 2.72 -28.16
C LYS A 117 -17.29 2.13 -29.44
N PRO A 118 -18.10 1.71 -30.44
CA PRO A 118 -17.60 0.97 -31.61
C PRO A 118 -16.65 1.80 -32.48
N ASN A 119 -16.71 3.13 -32.39
CA ASN A 119 -15.84 4.03 -33.15
C ASN A 119 -14.39 4.06 -32.63
N ILE A 120 -14.16 3.68 -31.37
CA ILE A 120 -12.80 3.64 -30.79
C ILE A 120 -12.08 2.36 -31.24
N TRP A 121 -12.83 1.29 -31.52
CA TRP A 121 -12.30 -0.07 -31.66
C TRP A 121 -12.55 -0.68 -33.05
N ARG A 122 -12.93 0.15 -34.02
CA ARG A 122 -13.47 -0.28 -35.32
C ARG A 122 -12.48 -1.11 -36.16
N ASP A 123 -11.19 -0.89 -35.96
CA ASP A 123 -10.11 -1.54 -36.73
C ASP A 123 -9.28 -2.52 -35.89
N HIS A 124 -9.39 -2.48 -34.55
CA HIS A 124 -8.58 -3.30 -33.65
C HIS A 124 -9.39 -3.68 -32.40
N HIS A 125 -9.72 -4.97 -32.29
CA HIS A 125 -10.15 -5.51 -31.01
C HIS A 125 -8.93 -5.61 -30.10
N PRO A 126 -9.00 -5.02 -28.89
CA PRO A 126 -7.90 -5.04 -27.94
C PRO A 126 -7.62 -6.48 -27.46
N GLU A 127 -6.35 -6.82 -27.30
CA GLU A 127 -5.95 -8.03 -26.57
C GLU A 127 -5.95 -7.72 -25.07
N VAL A 128 -6.75 -8.45 -24.30
CA VAL A 128 -6.83 -8.32 -22.86
C VAL A 128 -5.86 -9.29 -22.20
N ARG A 129 -4.90 -8.75 -21.48
CA ARG A 129 -3.87 -9.52 -20.79
C ARG A 129 -4.34 -9.94 -19.41
N VAL A 130 -4.21 -11.21 -19.08
CA VAL A 130 -4.64 -11.77 -17.80
C VAL A 130 -3.54 -12.57 -17.11
N VAL A 131 -3.58 -12.59 -15.78
CA VAL A 131 -2.85 -13.56 -14.97
C VAL A 131 -3.85 -14.52 -14.30
N ILE A 132 -3.54 -15.80 -14.34
CA ILE A 132 -4.35 -16.83 -13.68
C ILE A 132 -3.89 -16.97 -12.24
N LYS A 133 -4.75 -16.62 -11.30
CA LYS A 133 -4.48 -16.82 -9.88
C LYS A 133 -4.77 -18.25 -9.46
N LEU A 134 -3.75 -18.90 -8.94
CA LEU A 134 -3.76 -20.24 -8.41
C LEU A 134 -4.11 -20.22 -6.93
N GLN A 135 -4.94 -21.17 -6.50
CA GLN A 135 -5.25 -21.34 -5.10
C GLN A 135 -4.05 -21.90 -4.33
N SER A 136 -3.75 -21.28 -3.20
CA SER A 136 -2.82 -21.80 -2.19
C SER A 136 -3.58 -22.29 -0.96
N THR A 137 -2.85 -22.82 0.01
CA THR A 137 -3.38 -23.16 1.34
C THR A 137 -4.00 -21.98 2.09
N MET A 138 -3.81 -20.73 1.63
CA MET A 138 -4.49 -19.56 2.19
C MET A 138 -6.01 -19.58 1.98
N LYS A 139 -6.51 -20.39 1.04
CA LYS A 139 -7.94 -20.46 0.67
C LYS A 139 -8.59 -19.10 0.39
N ARG A 140 -7.82 -18.19 -0.22
CA ARG A 140 -8.38 -17.01 -0.90
C ARG A 140 -8.88 -17.40 -2.29
N TYR A 141 -9.41 -16.44 -3.05
CA TYR A 141 -9.77 -16.66 -4.45
C TYR A 141 -8.56 -17.11 -5.28
N GLY A 142 -8.83 -17.97 -6.26
CA GLY A 142 -7.87 -18.62 -7.14
C GLY A 142 -8.43 -19.97 -7.61
N PHE A 143 -8.03 -20.42 -8.80
CA PHE A 143 -8.43 -21.72 -9.33
C PHE A 143 -7.85 -22.84 -8.44
N PRO A 144 -8.68 -23.82 -8.04
CA PRO A 144 -8.20 -24.97 -7.29
C PRO A 144 -7.38 -25.89 -8.20
N LEU A 145 -6.47 -26.67 -7.62
CA LEU A 145 -5.60 -27.59 -8.39
C LEU A 145 -6.40 -28.62 -9.19
N GLN A 146 -7.60 -28.96 -8.72
CA GLN A 146 -8.53 -29.87 -9.40
C GLN A 146 -9.03 -29.32 -10.76
N GLU A 147 -8.96 -28.01 -10.97
CA GLU A 147 -9.36 -27.35 -12.22
C GLU A 147 -8.15 -27.03 -13.11
N ALA A 148 -6.95 -27.50 -12.78
CA ALA A 148 -5.71 -27.13 -13.49
C ALA A 148 -5.74 -27.46 -14.98
N ASP A 149 -6.32 -28.61 -15.36
CA ASP A 149 -6.42 -29.05 -16.75
C ASP A 149 -7.38 -28.19 -17.60
N THR A 150 -8.17 -27.33 -16.96
CA THR A 150 -9.10 -26.41 -17.66
C THR A 150 -8.46 -25.05 -17.96
N LEU A 151 -7.29 -24.76 -17.40
CA LEU A 151 -6.69 -23.43 -17.46
C LEU A 151 -6.24 -23.03 -18.87
N GLU A 152 -5.83 -23.99 -19.70
CA GLU A 152 -5.43 -23.75 -21.09
C GLU A 152 -6.62 -23.33 -21.98
N GLN A 153 -7.83 -23.75 -21.62
CA GLN A 153 -9.04 -23.45 -22.38
C GLN A 153 -9.52 -22.00 -22.19
N LEU A 154 -8.99 -21.27 -21.20
CA LEU A 154 -9.49 -19.94 -20.83
C LEU A 154 -9.28 -18.90 -21.94
N GLU A 155 -8.24 -19.03 -22.77
CA GLU A 155 -8.04 -18.16 -23.94
C GLU A 155 -9.12 -18.41 -25.00
N THR A 156 -9.36 -19.67 -25.34
CA THR A 156 -10.43 -20.07 -26.27
C THR A 156 -11.80 -19.61 -25.80
N ILE A 157 -12.09 -19.76 -24.50
CA ILE A 157 -13.34 -19.29 -23.89
C ILE A 157 -13.52 -17.78 -24.06
N GLY A 158 -12.46 -17.00 -23.88
CA GLY A 158 -12.51 -15.56 -24.12
C GLY A 158 -12.82 -15.24 -25.57
N GLN A 159 -12.10 -15.90 -26.49
CA GLN A 159 -12.26 -15.71 -27.93
C GLN A 159 -13.67 -16.06 -28.42
N GLU A 160 -14.22 -17.19 -27.99
CA GLU A 160 -15.59 -17.61 -28.30
C GLU A 160 -16.63 -16.59 -27.81
N ALA A 161 -16.32 -15.87 -26.73
CA ALA A 161 -17.15 -14.83 -26.16
C ALA A 161 -16.87 -13.42 -26.72
N GLY A 162 -16.07 -13.31 -27.78
CA GLY A 162 -15.83 -12.06 -28.52
C GLY A 162 -14.65 -11.22 -28.03
N LEU A 163 -13.86 -11.71 -27.07
CA LEU A 163 -12.72 -10.98 -26.50
C LEU A 163 -11.41 -11.75 -26.72
N SER A 164 -10.42 -11.13 -27.37
CA SER A 164 -9.07 -11.69 -27.41
C SER A 164 -8.44 -11.62 -26.03
N ILE A 165 -8.08 -12.77 -25.46
CA ILE A 165 -7.43 -12.88 -24.16
C ILE A 165 -6.06 -13.51 -24.33
N ARG A 166 -5.07 -12.95 -23.63
CA ARG A 166 -3.73 -13.50 -23.52
C ARG A 166 -3.38 -13.77 -22.07
N ILE A 167 -2.98 -15.00 -21.77
CA ILE A 167 -2.48 -15.37 -20.46
C ILE A 167 -1.00 -14.99 -20.36
N GLU A 168 -0.71 -13.96 -19.56
CA GLU A 168 0.67 -13.54 -19.23
C GLU A 168 1.38 -14.50 -18.27
N GLY A 169 0.59 -15.32 -17.56
CA GLY A 169 1.08 -16.41 -16.74
C GLY A 169 0.23 -16.65 -15.51
N TYR A 170 0.88 -17.05 -14.42
CA TYR A 170 0.24 -17.59 -13.23
C TYR A 170 0.68 -16.87 -11.96
N ALA A 171 -0.22 -16.72 -11.00
CA ALA A 171 0.06 -16.07 -9.74
C ALA A 171 -0.37 -16.93 -8.56
N ILE A 172 0.52 -17.18 -7.61
CA ILE A 172 0.19 -17.79 -6.33
C ILE A 172 0.60 -16.88 -5.17
N HIS A 173 -0.11 -16.97 -4.05
CA HIS A 173 0.17 -16.19 -2.86
C HIS A 173 0.14 -17.11 -1.65
N PHE A 174 1.30 -17.30 -1.00
CA PHE A 174 1.43 -18.16 0.16
C PHE A 174 1.15 -17.42 1.46
N PRO A 175 0.74 -18.11 2.53
CA PRO A 175 0.67 -17.47 3.83
C PRO A 175 2.08 -17.03 4.26
N LYS A 176 2.15 -15.87 4.92
CA LYS A 176 3.41 -15.34 5.45
C LYS A 176 4.00 -16.29 6.50
N ASP A 177 3.16 -16.77 7.41
CA ASP A 177 3.51 -17.66 8.52
C ASP A 177 2.70 -18.97 8.45
N GLY A 178 3.12 -19.98 9.21
CA GLY A 178 2.35 -21.23 9.36
C GLY A 178 2.47 -22.21 8.20
N MET A 179 3.42 -22.00 7.29
CA MET A 179 3.73 -22.94 6.20
C MET A 179 5.25 -23.03 5.99
N SER A 180 5.78 -24.25 5.96
CA SER A 180 7.22 -24.50 5.78
C SER A 180 7.67 -24.23 4.35
N ALA A 181 8.98 -24.05 4.17
CA ALA A 181 9.62 -23.92 2.85
C ALA A 181 9.24 -25.08 1.92
N ALA A 182 9.44 -26.31 2.41
CA ALA A 182 9.17 -27.53 1.66
C ALA A 182 7.70 -27.64 1.25
N ALA A 183 6.76 -27.29 2.13
CA ALA A 183 5.34 -27.33 1.78
C ALA A 183 4.98 -26.34 0.66
N LYS A 184 5.58 -25.14 0.65
CA LYS A 184 5.39 -24.16 -0.44
C LYS A 184 5.96 -24.68 -1.75
N GLU A 185 7.17 -25.25 -1.70
CA GLU A 185 7.83 -25.86 -2.87
C GLU A 185 7.00 -27.03 -3.43
N THR A 186 6.53 -27.97 -2.60
CA THR A 186 5.65 -29.08 -3.04
C THR A 186 4.36 -28.58 -3.68
N GLN A 187 3.74 -27.51 -3.15
CA GLN A 187 2.55 -26.94 -3.77
C GLN A 187 2.84 -26.32 -5.14
N LEU A 188 3.99 -25.65 -5.30
CA LEU A 188 4.42 -25.13 -6.62
C LEU A 188 4.66 -26.27 -7.59
N GLU A 189 5.36 -27.32 -7.16
CA GLU A 189 5.63 -28.52 -7.98
C GLU A 189 4.36 -29.18 -8.49
N SER A 190 3.33 -29.28 -7.64
CA SER A 190 2.03 -29.80 -8.06
C SER A 190 1.41 -28.95 -9.17
N TRP A 191 1.51 -27.62 -9.10
CA TRP A 191 1.01 -26.74 -10.16
C TRP A 191 1.84 -26.83 -11.45
N LEU A 192 3.16 -26.91 -11.34
CA LEU A 192 4.06 -26.98 -12.50
C LEU A 192 3.86 -28.25 -13.35
N LYS A 193 3.22 -29.29 -12.82
CA LYS A 193 2.84 -30.49 -13.60
C LYS A 193 1.72 -30.24 -14.60
N HIS A 194 0.90 -29.22 -14.37
CA HIS A 194 -0.29 -28.90 -15.18
C HIS A 194 -0.14 -27.59 -15.96
N ILE A 195 0.94 -26.85 -15.76
CA ILE A 195 1.16 -25.55 -16.38
C ILE A 195 2.15 -25.73 -17.53
N PRO A 196 1.81 -25.30 -18.77
CA PRO A 196 2.75 -25.27 -19.88
C PRO A 196 3.99 -24.48 -19.52
N THR A 197 5.16 -25.12 -19.62
CA THR A 197 6.45 -24.45 -19.37
C THR A 197 7.19 -24.08 -20.65
N GLU A 198 6.66 -24.42 -21.81
CA GLU A 198 7.30 -24.19 -23.11
C GLU A 198 7.30 -22.71 -23.53
N GLU A 199 6.27 -21.95 -23.15
CA GLU A 199 6.13 -20.54 -23.54
C GLU A 199 6.81 -19.53 -22.60
N LYS A 200 7.59 -20.01 -21.61
CA LYS A 200 8.27 -19.16 -20.60
C LYS A 200 7.35 -18.07 -20.00
N ARG A 201 6.11 -18.45 -19.65
CA ARG A 201 5.13 -17.57 -19.00
C ARG A 201 5.61 -17.14 -17.61
N SER A 202 5.19 -15.95 -17.17
CA SER A 202 5.57 -15.44 -15.85
C SER A 202 4.88 -16.21 -14.73
N PHE A 203 5.62 -16.56 -13.68
CA PHE A 203 5.07 -17.18 -12.47
C PHE A 203 5.29 -16.26 -11.27
N PHE A 204 4.25 -15.50 -10.96
CA PHE A 204 4.27 -14.54 -9.88
C PHE A 204 4.08 -15.24 -8.52
N VAL A 205 5.03 -15.06 -7.62
CA VAL A 205 5.01 -15.64 -6.26
C VAL A 205 5.03 -14.56 -5.18
N SER A 206 4.64 -14.91 -3.96
CA SER A 206 4.77 -14.04 -2.79
C SER A 206 5.12 -14.85 -1.56
N HIS A 207 5.73 -14.19 -0.56
CA HIS A 207 6.01 -14.77 0.74
C HIS A 207 6.93 -16.00 0.70
N LEU A 208 7.91 -16.00 -0.21
CA LEU A 208 9.06 -16.90 -0.16
C LEU A 208 10.25 -16.16 0.44
N SER A 209 11.13 -16.87 1.14
CA SER A 209 12.43 -16.30 1.51
C SER A 209 13.33 -16.14 0.28
N SER A 210 14.36 -15.30 0.36
CA SER A 210 15.33 -15.13 -0.74
C SER A 210 16.00 -16.46 -1.12
N ALA A 211 16.42 -17.25 -0.12
CA ALA A 211 17.01 -18.56 -0.36
C ALA A 211 16.04 -19.54 -1.05
N GLN A 212 14.75 -19.55 -0.67
CA GLN A 212 13.73 -20.37 -1.35
C GLN A 212 13.54 -19.90 -2.80
N TYR A 213 13.43 -18.59 -3.01
CA TYR A 213 13.23 -18.01 -4.32
C TYR A 213 14.39 -18.31 -5.28
N LEU A 214 15.64 -18.14 -4.84
CA LEU A 214 16.82 -18.45 -5.63
C LEU A 214 16.90 -19.94 -6.00
N ARG A 215 16.61 -20.84 -5.04
CA ARG A 215 16.55 -22.29 -5.32
C ARG A 215 15.48 -22.65 -6.35
N LEU A 216 14.30 -22.03 -6.29
CA LEU A 216 13.25 -22.28 -7.29
C LEU A 216 13.67 -21.85 -8.69
N ARG A 217 14.34 -20.71 -8.80
CA ARG A 217 14.88 -20.21 -10.08
C ARG A 217 15.94 -21.16 -10.66
N GLU A 218 16.81 -21.69 -9.81
CA GLU A 218 17.83 -22.66 -10.22
C GLU A 218 17.22 -24.01 -10.62
N LYS A 219 16.24 -24.49 -9.84
CA LYS A 219 15.59 -25.79 -10.07
C LYS A 219 14.66 -25.80 -11.28
N TYR A 220 14.02 -24.66 -11.59
CA TYR A 220 13.07 -24.51 -12.70
C TYR A 220 13.44 -23.32 -13.60
N PRO A 221 14.58 -23.39 -14.34
CA PRO A 221 15.09 -22.27 -15.14
C PRO A 221 14.21 -21.92 -16.34
N GLN A 222 13.32 -22.82 -16.76
CA GLN A 222 12.34 -22.61 -17.83
C GLN A 222 11.16 -21.72 -17.42
N VAL A 223 10.97 -21.48 -16.12
CA VAL A 223 9.87 -20.65 -15.60
C VAL A 223 10.38 -19.23 -15.34
N ASP A 224 9.68 -18.20 -15.84
CA ASP A 224 9.99 -16.82 -15.50
C ASP A 224 9.42 -16.46 -14.11
N TRP A 225 10.15 -16.83 -13.05
CA TRP A 225 9.74 -16.55 -11.68
C TRP A 225 9.81 -15.05 -11.38
N VAL A 226 8.70 -14.50 -10.88
CA VAL A 226 8.60 -13.08 -10.51
C VAL A 226 8.16 -12.94 -9.06
N MET A 227 9.02 -12.37 -8.20
CA MET A 227 8.65 -12.12 -6.81
C MET A 227 7.78 -10.87 -6.69
N ARG A 228 6.65 -10.93 -5.99
CA ARG A 228 5.85 -9.73 -5.65
C ARG A 228 6.21 -9.25 -4.25
N LEU A 229 6.80 -8.05 -4.14
CA LEU A 229 7.28 -7.50 -2.87
C LEU A 229 6.53 -6.21 -2.49
N GLY A 230 5.98 -6.19 -1.27
CA GLY A 230 5.25 -5.05 -0.71
C GLY A 230 5.86 -4.61 0.61
N THR A 231 5.35 -5.11 1.74
CA THR A 231 5.87 -4.74 3.08
C THR A 231 7.37 -4.98 3.24
N ASP A 232 7.89 -6.11 2.73
CA ASP A 232 9.33 -6.40 2.79
C ASP A 232 10.17 -5.53 1.84
N LEU A 233 9.53 -4.82 0.89
CA LEU A 233 10.19 -3.83 0.05
C LEU A 233 10.18 -2.46 0.71
N TRP A 234 9.01 -2.01 1.18
CA TRP A 234 8.81 -0.61 1.59
C TRP A 234 8.98 -0.34 3.08
N LEU A 235 8.73 -1.34 3.93
CA LEU A 235 8.64 -1.22 5.38
C LEU A 235 9.44 -2.33 6.09
N LYS A 236 10.53 -2.78 5.48
CA LYS A 236 11.32 -3.91 5.99
C LYS A 236 11.92 -3.59 7.36
N ASP A 237 12.54 -2.43 7.46
CA ASP A 237 13.14 -1.91 8.67
C ASP A 237 12.27 -0.78 9.21
N LYS A 238 11.99 -0.82 10.51
CA LYS A 238 11.21 0.23 11.17
C LYS A 238 12.02 1.52 11.33
N SER A 239 13.36 1.44 11.30
CA SER A 239 14.23 2.61 11.35
C SER A 239 14.19 3.47 10.08
N PHE A 240 13.60 2.95 8.99
CA PHE A 240 13.40 3.76 7.79
C PHE A 240 12.43 4.91 8.01
N VAL A 241 11.50 4.77 8.95
CA VAL A 241 10.41 5.73 9.13
C VAL A 241 10.32 6.16 10.59
N ASP A 242 10.14 7.46 10.78
CA ASP A 242 9.77 8.05 12.06
C ASP A 242 8.54 8.93 11.87
N VAL A 243 7.57 8.82 12.76
CA VAL A 243 6.31 9.55 12.66
C VAL A 243 6.20 10.46 13.86
N ARG A 244 6.00 11.75 13.61
CA ARG A 244 5.90 12.74 14.68
C ARG A 244 4.69 13.65 14.49
N ALA A 245 4.15 14.14 15.60
CA ALA A 245 3.03 15.07 15.63
C ALA A 245 3.41 16.34 16.36
N THR A 246 3.12 17.49 15.75
CA THR A 246 3.30 18.79 16.38
C THR A 246 2.34 18.99 17.55
N VAL A 247 2.84 19.47 18.69
CA VAL A 247 2.03 20.01 19.79
C VAL A 247 1.45 21.36 19.35
N LEU A 248 0.13 21.44 19.32
CA LEU A 248 -0.62 22.58 18.83
C LEU A 248 -0.90 23.60 19.93
N ASP A 249 -1.26 23.12 21.11
CA ASP A 249 -1.65 23.97 22.24
C ASP A 249 -1.64 23.20 23.56
N ILE A 250 -1.60 23.93 24.68
CA ILE A 250 -1.61 23.39 26.04
C ILE A 250 -2.56 24.21 26.90
N GLN A 251 -3.58 23.55 27.46
CA GLN A 251 -4.59 24.19 28.30
C GLN A 251 -4.58 23.60 29.72
N PRO A 252 -4.47 24.41 30.78
CA PRO A 252 -4.62 23.90 32.14
C PRO A 252 -6.05 23.39 32.37
N ILE A 253 -6.21 22.38 33.22
CA ILE A 253 -7.52 21.84 33.58
C ILE A 253 -7.59 21.51 35.07
N SER A 254 -8.65 21.99 35.73
CA SER A 254 -8.91 21.71 37.13
C SER A 254 -9.82 20.50 37.31
N ARG A 255 -9.66 19.76 38.41
CA ARG A 255 -10.55 18.66 38.76
C ARG A 255 -12.00 19.14 38.82
N GLY A 256 -12.88 18.45 38.09
CA GLY A 256 -14.31 18.78 38.01
C GLY A 256 -14.67 19.73 36.86
N GLU A 257 -13.69 20.44 36.29
CA GLU A 257 -13.86 21.28 35.10
C GLU A 257 -14.24 20.41 33.88
N ARG A 258 -15.05 20.97 32.98
CA ARG A 258 -15.54 20.26 31.79
C ARG A 258 -14.65 20.57 30.60
N PHE A 259 -14.38 19.55 29.79
CA PHE A 259 -13.58 19.69 28.57
C PHE A 259 -14.09 18.79 27.44
N GLY A 260 -13.63 19.09 26.23
CA GLY A 260 -13.83 18.27 25.05
C GLY A 260 -15.27 18.26 24.52
N TYR A 261 -15.48 17.55 23.41
CA TYR A 261 -16.77 17.53 22.70
C TYR A 261 -17.91 16.99 23.57
N LYS A 262 -17.62 15.97 24.40
CA LYS A 262 -18.61 15.36 25.30
C LYS A 262 -18.72 16.05 26.66
N GLN A 263 -18.06 17.20 26.84
CA GLN A 263 -18.10 18.00 28.08
C GLN A 263 -17.83 17.16 29.34
N ARG A 264 -16.83 16.26 29.26
CA ARG A 264 -16.46 15.33 30.34
C ARG A 264 -15.82 16.11 31.48
N LYS A 265 -16.10 15.72 32.74
CA LYS A 265 -15.44 16.31 33.91
C LYS A 265 -14.05 15.73 34.10
N ALA A 266 -13.04 16.59 34.26
CA ALA A 266 -11.68 16.18 34.57
C ALA A 266 -11.60 15.46 35.92
N ARG A 267 -10.96 14.29 35.96
CA ARG A 267 -10.84 13.48 37.19
C ARG A 267 -9.74 13.98 38.13
N LYS A 268 -8.75 14.72 37.60
CA LYS A 268 -7.58 15.24 38.32
C LYS A 268 -7.21 16.62 37.76
N ASN A 269 -6.49 17.42 38.53
CA ASN A 269 -5.82 18.61 38.04
C ASN A 269 -4.70 18.21 37.06
N GLY A 270 -4.43 19.04 36.06
CA GLY A 270 -3.38 18.79 35.09
C GLY A 270 -3.46 19.73 33.90
N SER A 271 -3.05 19.21 32.75
CA SER A 271 -3.03 19.94 31.48
C SER A 271 -3.58 19.04 30.35
N LEU A 272 -4.30 19.66 29.43
CA LEU A 272 -4.71 19.09 28.16
C LEU A 272 -3.71 19.54 27.11
N VAL A 273 -3.03 18.59 26.48
CA VAL A 273 -2.06 18.84 25.41
C VAL A 273 -2.71 18.43 24.09
N TYR A 274 -2.90 19.41 23.21
CA TYR A 274 -3.48 19.23 21.89
C TYR A 274 -2.36 18.93 20.89
N VAL A 275 -2.49 17.86 20.12
CA VAL A 275 -1.48 17.44 19.15
C VAL A 275 -2.11 17.18 17.80
N ALA A 276 -1.34 17.46 16.74
CA ALA A 276 -1.73 17.15 15.37
C ALA A 276 -1.90 15.63 15.18
N GLY A 277 -2.78 15.26 14.25
CA GLY A 277 -3.06 13.86 13.96
C GLY A 277 -4.27 13.36 14.73
N GLY A 278 -5.25 12.88 13.98
CA GLY A 278 -6.49 12.37 14.49
C GLY A 278 -6.93 11.07 13.82
N SER A 279 -8.21 10.73 13.98
CA SER A 279 -8.79 9.53 13.38
C SER A 279 -8.71 9.51 11.85
N ALA A 280 -8.73 10.68 11.19
CA ALA A 280 -8.53 10.78 9.74
C ALA A 280 -7.10 10.40 9.31
N ASN A 281 -6.13 10.56 10.20
CA ASN A 281 -4.73 10.16 9.99
C ASN A 281 -4.45 8.72 10.46
N GLY A 282 -5.45 8.02 10.97
CA GLY A 282 -5.32 6.65 11.49
C GLY A 282 -4.99 6.56 12.99
N VAL A 283 -5.02 7.67 13.73
CA VAL A 283 -4.85 7.65 15.20
C VAL A 283 -6.03 6.93 15.84
N GLY A 284 -5.73 5.95 16.69
CA GLY A 284 -6.75 5.15 17.38
C GLY A 284 -7.41 4.07 16.52
N LEU A 285 -6.99 3.92 15.25
CA LEU A 285 -7.39 2.78 14.44
C LEU A 285 -6.52 1.56 14.79
N GLU A 286 -7.13 0.59 15.47
CA GLU A 286 -6.50 -0.70 15.75
C GLU A 286 -7.07 -1.78 14.83
N ALA A 287 -6.20 -2.59 14.24
CA ALA A 287 -6.64 -3.80 13.56
C ALA A 287 -7.11 -4.83 14.61
N PRO A 288 -8.14 -5.65 14.31
CA PRO A 288 -8.53 -6.74 15.19
C PRO A 288 -7.32 -7.62 15.53
N VAL A 289 -7.07 -7.83 16.83
CA VAL A 289 -5.95 -8.65 17.30
C VAL A 289 -6.33 -10.12 17.15
N SER A 290 -5.52 -10.89 16.40
CA SER A 290 -5.62 -12.35 16.41
C SER A 290 -4.96 -12.89 17.67
N VAL A 291 -5.77 -13.37 18.61
CA VAL A 291 -5.30 -13.90 19.90
C VAL A 291 -4.61 -15.23 19.66
N ARG A 292 -3.30 -15.34 19.95
CA ARG A 292 -2.56 -16.60 19.86
C ARG A 292 -2.05 -17.01 21.24
N GLY A 293 -2.98 -17.40 22.10
CA GLY A 293 -2.69 -18.04 23.40
C GLY A 293 -3.00 -17.19 24.63
N LEU A 294 -2.69 -17.75 25.80
CA LEU A 294 -3.06 -17.22 27.12
C LEU A 294 -2.48 -15.83 27.42
N LYS A 295 -1.26 -15.53 26.96
CA LYS A 295 -0.62 -14.23 27.18
C LYS A 295 -1.32 -13.09 26.43
N ASP A 296 -1.73 -13.33 25.18
CA ASP A 296 -2.47 -12.35 24.40
C ASP A 296 -3.87 -12.12 24.97
N MET A 297 -4.50 -13.20 25.47
CA MET A 297 -5.78 -13.13 26.17
C MET A 297 -5.69 -12.34 27.49
N LEU A 298 -4.61 -12.52 28.28
CA LEU A 298 -4.31 -11.73 29.48
C LEU A 298 -4.08 -10.25 29.18
N LYS A 299 -3.36 -9.94 28.08
CA LYS A 299 -3.21 -8.55 27.63
C LYS A 299 -4.55 -7.94 27.24
N LEU A 300 -5.36 -8.67 26.46
CA LEU A 300 -6.67 -8.21 26.02
C LEU A 300 -7.63 -7.97 27.18
N THR A 301 -7.63 -8.83 28.20
CA THR A 301 -8.44 -8.62 29.41
C THR A 301 -8.03 -7.36 30.17
N ALA A 302 -6.72 -7.09 30.33
CA ALA A 302 -6.24 -5.84 30.92
C ALA A 302 -6.63 -4.60 30.08
N PHE A 303 -6.54 -4.68 28.74
CA PHE A 303 -6.98 -3.62 27.83
C PHE A 303 -8.50 -3.36 27.92
N TRP A 304 -9.30 -4.42 28.00
CA TRP A 304 -10.75 -4.34 28.20
C TRP A 304 -11.11 -3.69 29.53
N LEU A 305 -10.42 -4.07 30.61
CA LEU A 305 -10.64 -3.46 31.93
C LEU A 305 -10.35 -1.95 31.92
N LEU A 306 -9.30 -1.52 31.23
CA LEU A 306 -8.99 -0.10 31.05
C LEU A 306 -10.03 0.65 30.20
N HIS A 307 -10.57 0.00 29.15
CA HIS A 307 -11.65 0.53 28.33
C HIS A 307 -12.92 0.79 29.15
N ILE A 308 -13.29 -0.14 30.03
CA ILE A 308 -14.43 0.03 30.96
C ILE A 308 -14.23 1.26 31.85
N LEU A 309 -12.98 1.56 32.24
CA LEU A 309 -12.63 2.73 33.04
C LEU A 309 -12.49 4.04 32.23
N ASN A 310 -12.79 4.01 30.91
CA ASN A 310 -12.58 5.11 29.95
C ASN A 310 -11.12 5.63 29.93
N ARG A 311 -10.13 4.75 30.13
CA ARG A 311 -8.70 5.10 30.05
C ARG A 311 -8.08 4.45 28.83
N HIS A 312 -7.70 5.26 27.85
CA HIS A 312 -7.08 4.79 26.63
C HIS A 312 -5.66 5.33 26.53
N LEU A 313 -4.68 4.44 26.42
CA LEU A 313 -3.30 4.83 26.10
C LEU A 313 -3.28 5.35 24.66
N SER A 314 -2.67 6.52 24.47
CA SER A 314 -2.49 7.10 23.15
C SER A 314 -1.27 6.47 22.46
N PRO A 315 -1.15 6.57 21.12
CA PRO A 315 0.07 6.17 20.41
C PRO A 315 1.21 7.20 20.54
N PHE A 316 0.96 8.34 21.18
CA PHE A 316 1.92 9.43 21.35
C PHE A 316 2.82 9.16 22.55
N THR A 317 4.11 9.39 22.37
CA THR A 317 5.14 9.19 23.39
C THR A 317 5.78 10.52 23.73
N PHE A 318 5.97 10.78 25.03
CA PHE A 318 6.74 11.92 25.53
C PHE A 318 7.76 11.41 26.54
N GLN A 319 9.03 11.82 26.39
CA GLN A 319 10.15 11.35 27.22
C GLN A 319 10.20 9.81 27.37
N GLY A 320 10.00 9.10 26.25
CA GLY A 320 10.03 7.63 26.20
C GLY A 320 8.82 6.92 26.82
N LYS A 321 7.78 7.64 27.27
CA LYS A 321 6.56 7.05 27.85
C LYS A 321 5.32 7.38 27.03
N ARG A 322 4.48 6.37 26.78
CA ARG A 322 3.17 6.58 26.16
C ARG A 322 2.30 7.47 27.03
N THR A 323 1.62 8.40 26.39
CA THR A 323 0.71 9.34 27.03
C THR A 323 -0.72 8.76 27.06
N TRP A 324 -1.60 9.38 27.84
CA TRP A 324 -3.01 8.99 27.90
C TRP A 324 -3.84 9.95 27.08
N PHE A 325 -4.82 9.43 26.34
CA PHE A 325 -5.86 10.28 25.78
C PHE A 325 -6.68 10.93 26.90
N ALA A 326 -6.95 12.23 26.77
CA ALA A 326 -7.95 12.92 27.57
C ALA A 326 -9.37 12.58 27.10
N GLU A 327 -9.55 12.45 25.78
CA GLU A 327 -10.76 11.95 25.12
C GLU A 327 -10.39 11.23 23.80
N PRO A 328 -11.32 10.46 23.18
CA PRO A 328 -11.06 9.81 21.89
C PRO A 328 -10.56 10.81 20.83
N PRO A 329 -9.65 10.40 19.92
CA PRO A 329 -9.13 11.28 18.88
C PRO A 329 -10.24 11.79 17.95
N HIS A 330 -10.20 13.08 17.63
CA HIS A 330 -11.07 13.68 16.61
C HIS A 330 -10.43 13.56 15.24
N MET A 331 -11.07 14.07 14.18
CA MET A 331 -10.58 13.86 12.80
C MET A 331 -9.14 14.31 12.59
N GLN A 332 -8.76 15.51 13.06
CA GLN A 332 -7.45 16.11 12.80
C GLN A 332 -6.58 16.30 14.05
N THR A 333 -7.16 16.18 15.24
CA THR A 333 -6.50 16.53 16.51
C THR A 333 -6.74 15.45 17.55
N SER A 334 -5.70 15.17 18.32
CA SER A 334 -5.76 14.33 19.52
C SER A 334 -5.54 15.17 20.77
N VAL A 335 -6.20 14.79 21.87
CA VAL A 335 -6.04 15.48 23.16
C VAL A 335 -5.45 14.51 24.17
N LEU A 336 -4.31 14.89 24.75
CA LEU A 336 -3.57 14.11 25.73
C LEU A 336 -3.74 14.72 27.13
N PHE A 337 -3.82 13.87 28.15
CA PHE A 337 -3.90 14.33 29.54
C PHE A 337 -2.58 14.14 30.28
N PHE A 338 -2.06 15.23 30.85
CA PHE A 338 -0.88 15.25 31.70
C PHE A 338 -1.27 15.64 33.13
N PRO A 339 -0.96 14.84 34.16
CA PRO A 339 -1.26 15.19 35.55
C PRO A 339 -0.52 16.45 36.01
N ALA A 340 -1.10 17.18 36.97
CA ALA A 340 -0.42 18.33 37.58
C ALA A 340 0.97 17.95 38.13
N GLY A 341 1.97 18.80 37.85
CA GLY A 341 3.37 18.57 38.21
C GLY A 341 4.14 17.63 37.29
N ALA A 342 3.50 17.04 36.26
CA ALA A 342 4.22 16.32 35.22
C ALA A 342 4.97 17.30 34.30
N ALA A 343 6.10 16.86 33.75
CA ALA A 343 6.74 17.56 32.65
C ALA A 343 5.77 17.62 31.46
N LEU A 344 5.71 18.78 30.80
CA LEU A 344 4.89 19.02 29.63
C LEU A 344 5.81 19.23 28.42
N PRO A 345 5.38 18.84 27.23
CA PRO A 345 6.05 19.29 26.01
C PRO A 345 5.81 20.78 25.79
N GLU A 346 6.53 21.38 24.85
CA GLU A 346 6.32 22.77 24.43
C GLU A 346 5.39 22.86 23.21
N VAL A 347 4.69 23.99 23.06
CA VAL A 347 3.93 24.26 21.83
C VAL A 347 4.89 24.37 20.66
N GLY A 348 4.61 23.65 19.58
CA GLY A 348 5.50 23.50 18.43
C GLY A 348 6.47 22.32 18.52
N GLU A 349 6.64 21.70 19.69
CA GLU A 349 7.44 20.47 19.84
C GLU A 349 6.81 19.31 19.05
N GLU A 350 7.63 18.40 18.53
CA GLU A 350 7.18 17.20 17.85
C GLU A 350 7.24 15.98 18.76
N LEU A 351 6.08 15.32 18.97
CA LEU A 351 5.99 14.09 19.75
C LEU A 351 6.04 12.86 18.83
N PRO A 352 6.87 11.84 19.13
CA PRO A 352 6.81 10.57 18.43
C PRO A 352 5.43 9.89 18.54
N VAL A 353 4.94 9.35 17.43
CA VAL A 353 3.64 8.68 17.33
C VAL A 353 3.79 7.31 16.68
N GLN A 354 3.32 6.27 17.35
CA GLN A 354 3.34 4.92 16.78
C GLN A 354 2.04 4.61 16.02
N LEU A 355 2.09 4.67 14.69
CA LEU A 355 0.96 4.33 13.82
C LEU A 355 1.23 3.09 12.96
N ARG A 356 0.14 2.45 12.53
CA ARG A 356 0.20 1.41 11.50
C ARG A 356 0.23 2.10 10.13
N MET A 357 1.40 2.11 9.49
CA MET A 357 1.63 2.76 8.19
C MET A 357 0.57 2.46 7.12
N THR A 358 0.11 1.20 7.02
CA THR A 358 -0.89 0.79 6.01
C THR A 358 -2.32 1.31 6.26
N THR A 359 -2.53 2.05 7.33
CA THR A 359 -3.81 2.71 7.67
C THR A 359 -3.61 4.17 8.06
N ALA A 360 -2.38 4.68 7.93
CA ALA A 360 -2.04 6.04 8.29
C ALA A 360 -1.99 6.93 7.05
N THR A 361 -2.38 8.19 7.23
CA THR A 361 -2.26 9.24 6.22
C THR A 361 -1.57 10.42 6.89
N PHE A 362 -0.54 10.96 6.24
CA PHE A 362 0.30 12.01 6.79
C PHE A 362 0.02 13.33 6.10
N ASP A 363 0.08 14.42 6.86
CA ASP A 363 -0.15 15.77 6.32
C ASP A 363 1.13 16.32 5.69
N ARG A 364 2.30 15.77 6.07
CA ARG A 364 3.62 16.18 5.59
C ARG A 364 4.56 14.99 5.49
N TYR A 365 5.40 15.00 4.47
CA TYR A 365 6.48 14.05 4.25
C TYR A 365 7.82 14.78 4.26
N VAL A 366 8.82 14.22 4.94
CA VAL A 366 10.18 14.77 5.02
C VAL A 366 11.18 13.65 4.74
N GLU A 367 12.02 13.82 3.72
CA GLU A 367 13.11 12.90 3.42
C GLU A 367 14.39 13.38 4.12
N GLU A 368 14.86 12.62 5.11
CA GLU A 368 16.10 12.88 5.83
C GLU A 368 17.28 12.25 5.08
N GLY A 369 18.39 12.99 4.98
CA GLY A 369 19.62 12.53 4.32
C GLY A 369 19.70 12.80 2.81
N ALA A 370 18.75 13.55 2.22
CA ALA A 370 18.97 14.18 0.93
C ALA A 370 19.98 15.33 1.13
N GLU A 371 21.14 15.29 0.45
CA GLU A 371 21.93 16.50 0.29
C GLU A 371 21.01 17.57 -0.31
N GLU A 372 20.91 18.74 0.35
CA GLU A 372 20.25 19.91 -0.23
C GLU A 372 20.97 20.23 -1.54
N LYS A 373 20.41 19.80 -2.67
CA LYS A 373 20.68 20.49 -3.92
C LYS A 373 20.00 21.84 -3.76
N GLU A 374 20.78 22.86 -3.37
CA GLU A 374 20.40 24.26 -3.47
C GLU A 374 19.66 24.45 -4.79
N ALA A 375 18.39 24.86 -4.69
CA ALA A 375 17.66 25.32 -5.86
C ALA A 375 18.46 26.49 -6.45
N PRO A 376 18.74 26.52 -7.76
CA PRO A 376 19.40 27.68 -8.35
C PRO A 376 18.53 28.92 -8.09
N PRO A 377 19.12 30.06 -7.75
CA PRO A 377 18.35 31.27 -7.48
C PRO A 377 17.52 31.61 -8.72
N LEU A 378 16.24 31.89 -8.50
CA LEU A 378 15.34 32.43 -9.51
C LEU A 378 15.98 33.68 -10.11
N SER A 379 16.49 33.59 -11.33
CA SER A 379 16.97 34.76 -12.06
C SER A 379 15.77 35.65 -12.36
N SER A 380 15.81 36.88 -11.85
CA SER A 380 14.90 37.96 -12.22
C SER A 380 15.09 38.30 -13.70
N ALA A 381 14.29 37.72 -14.57
CA ALA A 381 14.12 38.15 -15.95
C ALA A 381 12.66 38.59 -16.14
N ALA A 382 12.37 39.80 -15.68
CA ALA A 382 11.13 40.51 -15.99
C ALA A 382 11.37 42.02 -15.89
N GLU A 383 12.21 42.54 -16.77
CA GLU A 383 12.24 43.97 -17.11
C GLU A 383 12.77 44.08 -18.54
N GLU A 384 11.85 44.04 -19.52
CA GLU A 384 11.88 44.80 -20.77
C GLU A 384 10.77 44.29 -21.69
N THR A 385 9.58 44.87 -21.56
CA THR A 385 8.63 45.00 -22.67
C THR A 385 7.59 46.04 -22.29
N ASN A 386 7.99 47.30 -22.33
CA ASN A 386 7.03 48.38 -22.42
C ASN A 386 7.65 49.59 -23.11
N GLN A 387 7.66 49.59 -24.44
CA GLN A 387 7.63 50.80 -25.27
C GLN A 387 7.61 50.40 -26.75
N THR A 388 6.41 50.35 -27.36
CA THR A 388 6.13 50.99 -28.66
C THR A 388 4.69 50.73 -29.07
N LEU A 389 3.77 51.64 -28.71
CA LEU A 389 2.52 51.88 -29.43
C LEU A 389 2.14 53.36 -29.29
N GLY A 390 2.07 54.05 -30.44
CA GLY A 390 1.56 55.42 -30.63
C GLY A 390 2.66 56.50 -30.69
N ALA A 391 2.73 57.40 -31.67
CA ALA A 391 1.79 57.78 -32.72
C ALA A 391 2.50 58.69 -33.76
N THR A 392 1.86 58.87 -34.93
CA THR A 392 1.95 60.01 -35.89
C THR A 392 3.33 60.27 -36.53
N SER A 393 3.52 60.12 -37.85
CA SER A 393 2.90 60.90 -38.94
C SER A 393 3.13 60.20 -40.27
#